data_AF-A0A2V9ZZF5-F1
#
_entry.id   AF-A0A2V9ZZF5-F1
#
_cell.length_a   1.000
_cell.length_b   1.000
_cell.length_c   1.000
_cell.angle_alpha   90.00
_cell.angle_beta   90.00
_cell.angle_gamma   90.00
#
_symmetry.space_group_name_H-M   'P 1'
#
loop_
_entity.id
_entity.type
_entity.pdbx_description
1 polymer ?
#
loop_
_entity_poly.entity_id
_entity_poly.type
_entity_poly.pdbx_seq_one_letter_code
_entity_poly.pdbx_strand_id
1 'polypeptide(L)'
;MERQSNEAFFWMLFSAGGVVAAILIPIHLLLFGLAFPLGWLHAPTYDHLMALVRLPLVRIYLFVLCSLPLFHWAHRFRYTLYDGLQVKHLNEV
;
A
#
# COMPACT_ATOMS: atom_id res chain seq x y z
N MET A 1 -14.85 -5.94 32.75
CA MET A 1 -13.95 -6.56 31.76
C MET A 1 -13.62 -5.48 30.76
N GLU A 2 -12.41 -4.91 30.85
CA GLU A 2 -11.94 -3.87 29.91
C GLU A 2 -12.00 -4.41 28.47
N ARG A 3 -12.49 -3.60 27.53
CA ARG A 3 -12.66 -4.01 26.13
C ARG A 3 -11.29 -3.98 25.45
N GLN A 4 -10.82 -5.12 24.95
CA GLN A 4 -9.50 -5.20 24.32
C GLN A 4 -9.43 -4.26 23.11
N SER A 5 -8.38 -3.44 23.04
CA SER A 5 -8.15 -2.54 21.90
C SER A 5 -7.74 -3.34 20.66
N ASN A 6 -8.33 -3.00 19.52
CA ASN A 6 -7.97 -3.57 18.21
C ASN A 6 -6.66 -2.98 17.65
N GLU A 7 -5.97 -2.12 18.40
CA GLU A 7 -4.79 -1.37 17.96
C GLU A 7 -3.63 -2.28 17.55
N ALA A 8 -3.42 -3.40 18.24
CA ALA A 8 -2.38 -4.37 17.87
C ALA A 8 -2.57 -4.93 16.45
N PHE A 9 -3.81 -5.17 16.04
CA PHE A 9 -4.14 -5.65 14.69
C PHE A 9 -3.80 -4.60 13.62
N PHE A 10 -4.19 -3.33 13.86
CA PHE A 10 -3.89 -2.24 12.92
C PHE A 10 -2.39 -1.93 12.86
N TRP A 11 -1.65 -2.07 13.97
CA TRP A 11 -0.21 -1.96 13.99
C TRP A 11 0.49 -3.05 13.17
N MET A 12 -0.02 -4.29 13.19
CA MET A 12 0.49 -5.35 12.32
C MET A 12 0.30 -5.00 10.84
N LEU A 13 -0.91 -4.56 10.45
CA LEU A 13 -1.18 -4.14 9.07
C LEU A 13 -0.31 -2.94 8.64
N PHE A 14 -0.09 -1.98 9.56
CA PHE A 14 0.80 -0.85 9.35
C PHE A 14 2.24 -1.31 9.09
N SER A 15 2.77 -2.21 9.91
CA SER A 15 4.14 -2.72 9.78
C SER A 15 4.31 -3.52 8.48
N ALA A 16 3.43 -4.49 8.22
CA ALA A 16 3.48 -5.31 7.02
C ALA A 16 3.33 -4.46 5.75
N GLY A 17 2.39 -3.52 5.73
CA GLY A 17 2.21 -2.59 4.62
C GLY A 17 3.41 -1.68 4.40
N GLY A 18 4.08 -1.25 5.47
CA GLY A 18 5.30 -0.44 5.37
C GLY A 18 6.46 -1.20 4.73
N VAL A 19 6.68 -2.45 5.11
CA VAL A 19 7.72 -3.31 4.53
C VAL A 19 7.43 -3.59 3.04
N VAL A 20 6.19 -3.98 2.72
CA VAL A 20 5.77 -4.22 1.34
C VAL A 20 5.94 -2.96 0.48
N ALA A 21 5.49 -1.81 0.99
CA ALA A 21 5.64 -0.53 0.30
C ALA A 21 7.11 -0.16 0.06
N ALA A 22 7.95 -0.26 1.09
CA ALA A 22 9.35 0.13 1.02
C ALA A 22 10.16 -0.66 -0.02
N ILE A 23 9.82 -1.94 -0.21
CA ILE A 23 10.52 -2.80 -1.17
C ILE A 23 9.92 -2.68 -2.58
N LEU A 24 8.60 -2.79 -2.69
CA LEU A 24 7.95 -2.99 -3.99
C LEU A 24 7.58 -1.69 -4.71
N ILE A 25 7.16 -0.64 -4.00
CA ILE A 25 6.75 0.61 -4.65
C ILE A 25 7.90 1.23 -5.45
N PRO A 26 9.15 1.32 -4.95
CA PRO A 26 10.27 1.86 -5.73
C PRO A 26 10.48 1.11 -7.05
N ILE A 27 10.35 -0.22 -7.04
CA ILE A 27 10.48 -1.06 -8.24
C ILE A 27 9.37 -0.74 -9.25
N HIS A 28 8.12 -0.59 -8.81
CA HIS A 28 6.99 -0.31 -9.70
C HIS A 28 7.05 1.12 -10.25
N LEU A 29 7.44 2.09 -9.42
CA LEU A 29 7.66 3.46 -9.86
C LEU A 29 8.81 3.55 -10.86
N LEU A 30 9.91 2.83 -10.62
CA LEU A 30 11.02 2.78 -11.55
C LEU A 30 10.58 2.17 -12.89
N LEU A 31 9.91 1.01 -12.88
CA LEU A 31 9.53 0.34 -14.13
C LEU A 31 8.43 1.09 -14.89
N PHE A 32 7.29 1.31 -14.25
CA PHE A 32 6.09 1.84 -14.90
C PHE A 32 6.02 3.37 -14.91
N GLY A 33 6.69 4.05 -13.97
CA GLY A 33 6.73 5.50 -13.91
C GLY A 33 7.89 6.13 -14.70
N LEU A 34 9.01 5.42 -14.86
CA LEU A 34 10.23 5.96 -15.49
C LEU A 34 10.74 5.11 -16.65
N ALA A 35 11.14 3.86 -16.41
CA ALA A 35 11.89 3.07 -17.37
C ALA A 35 11.12 2.77 -18.67
N PHE A 36 9.85 2.36 -18.57
CA PHE A 36 9.01 2.16 -19.76
C PHE A 36 8.62 3.48 -20.44
N PRO A 37 8.13 4.52 -19.71
CA PRO A 37 7.76 5.79 -20.35
C PRO A 37 8.92 6.53 -21.01
N LEU A 38 10.14 6.43 -20.45
CA LEU A 38 11.34 7.08 -21.00
C LEU A 38 12.06 6.23 -22.06
N GLY A 39 11.56 5.02 -22.36
CA GLY A 39 12.15 4.14 -23.36
C GLY A 39 13.48 3.49 -22.94
N TRP A 40 13.80 3.47 -21.65
CA TRP A 40 14.98 2.76 -21.13
C TRP A 40 14.82 1.24 -21.26
N LEU A 41 13.58 0.76 -21.18
CA LEU A 41 13.18 -0.62 -21.38
C LEU A 41 11.97 -0.69 -22.32
N HIS A 42 11.85 -1.78 -23.07
CA HIS A 42 10.64 -2.06 -23.84
C HIS A 42 9.47 -2.34 -22.89
N ALA A 43 8.38 -1.59 -23.05
CA ALA A 43 7.17 -1.80 -22.28
C ALA A 43 6.54 -3.16 -22.62
N PRO A 44 6.05 -3.91 -21.61
CA PRO A 44 5.32 -5.16 -21.87
C PRO A 44 4.01 -4.86 -22.63
N THR A 45 3.65 -5.73 -23.56
CA THR A 45 2.38 -5.61 -24.28
C THR A 45 1.20 -5.94 -23.37
N TYR A 46 0.01 -5.45 -23.75
CA TYR A 46 -1.24 -5.78 -23.05
C TYR A 46 -1.44 -7.29 -22.88
N ASP A 47 -1.23 -8.07 -23.94
CA ASP A 47 -1.42 -9.52 -23.91
C ASP A 47 -0.47 -10.21 -22.93
N HIS A 48 0.78 -9.73 -22.85
CA HIS A 48 1.76 -10.25 -21.91
C HIS A 48 1.36 -9.97 -20.45
N LEU A 49 0.92 -8.74 -20.16
CA LEU A 49 0.42 -8.38 -18.83
C LEU A 49 -0.85 -9.16 -18.48
N MET A 50 -1.75 -9.35 -19.46
CA MET A 50 -2.97 -10.12 -19.26
C MET A 50 -2.67 -11.60 -18.97
N ALA A 51 -1.68 -12.18 -19.66
CA ALA A 51 -1.21 -13.53 -19.36
C ALA A 51 -0.67 -13.66 -17.93
N LEU A 52 0.08 -12.67 -17.44
CA LEU A 52 0.56 -12.63 -16.06
C LEU A 52 -0.60 -12.54 -15.05
N VAL A 53 -1.56 -11.63 -15.27
CA VAL A 53 -2.71 -11.44 -14.38
C VAL A 53 -3.61 -12.68 -14.33
N ARG A 54 -3.58 -13.56 -15.32
CA ARG A 54 -4.30 -14.85 -15.27
C ARG A 54 -3.69 -15.84 -14.27
N LEU A 55 -2.42 -15.66 -13.88
CA LEU A 55 -1.79 -16.49 -12.85
C LEU A 55 -2.33 -16.12 -11.46
N PRO A 56 -2.89 -17.08 -10.69
CA PRO A 56 -3.45 -16.80 -9.37
C PRO A 56 -2.44 -16.15 -8.41
N LEU A 57 -1.18 -16.56 -8.47
CA LEU A 57 -0.10 -16.00 -7.65
C LEU A 57 0.11 -14.50 -7.91
N VAL A 58 0.05 -14.08 -9.18
CA VAL A 58 0.18 -12.66 -9.55
C VAL A 58 -1.01 -11.87 -9.01
N ARG A 59 -2.21 -12.43 -9.00
CA ARG A 59 -3.38 -11.76 -8.40
C ARG A 59 -3.23 -11.58 -6.89
N ILE A 60 -2.75 -12.59 -6.18
CA ILE A 60 -2.47 -12.50 -4.74
C ILE A 60 -1.39 -11.44 -4.49
N TYR A 61 -0.33 -11.45 -5.28
CA TYR A 61 0.72 -10.45 -5.24
C TYR A 61 0.17 -9.03 -5.44
N LEU A 62 -0.64 -8.80 -6.47
CA LEU A 62 -1.26 -7.51 -6.74
C LEU A 62 -2.21 -7.09 -5.61
N PHE A 63 -2.98 -8.02 -5.07
CA PHE A 63 -3.85 -7.76 -3.93
C PHE A 63 -3.05 -7.28 -2.71
N VAL A 64 -1.94 -7.96 -2.38
CA VAL A 64 -1.04 -7.57 -1.28
C VAL A 64 -0.38 -6.21 -1.55
N LEU A 65 0.15 -6.01 -2.75
CA LEU A 65 0.81 -4.78 -3.18
C LEU A 65 -0.13 -3.58 -3.15
N CYS A 66 -1.41 -3.75 -3.50
CA CYS A 66 -2.38 -2.67 -3.48
C CYS A 66 -2.95 -2.43 -2.07
N SER A 67 -3.31 -3.49 -1.34
CA SER A 67 -4.05 -3.35 -0.07
C SER A 67 -3.15 -2.98 1.12
N LEU A 68 -2.01 -3.64 1.32
CA LEU A 68 -1.22 -3.43 2.53
C LEU A 68 -0.58 -2.02 2.59
N PRO A 69 -0.01 -1.47 1.50
CA PRO A 69 0.44 -0.08 1.52
C PRO A 69 -0.66 0.94 1.80
N LEU A 70 -1.92 0.67 1.41
CA LEU A 70 -3.05 1.52 1.77
C LEU A 70 -3.35 1.48 3.26
N PHE A 71 -3.27 0.31 3.91
CA PHE A 71 -3.36 0.22 5.37
C PHE A 71 -2.21 0.97 6.07
N HIS A 72 -0.99 0.83 5.55
CA HIS A 72 0.16 1.59 6.06
C HIS A 72 -0.07 3.11 5.97
N TRP A 73 -0.53 3.59 4.82
CA TRP A 73 -0.86 4.99 4.61
C TRP A 73 -1.99 5.45 5.53
N ALA A 74 -3.11 4.71 5.58
CA ALA A 74 -4.27 5.07 6.39
C ALA A 74 -3.94 5.16 7.87
N HIS A 75 -3.11 4.24 8.38
CA HIS A 75 -2.62 4.29 9.74
C HIS A 75 -1.83 5.57 10.00
N ARG A 76 -0.83 5.90 9.17
CA ARG A 76 -0.07 7.16 9.32
C ARG A 76 -0.96 8.39 9.17
N PHE A 77 -1.84 8.39 8.19
CA PHE A 77 -2.74 9.50 7.90
C PHE A 77 -3.64 9.81 9.10
N ARG A 78 -4.19 8.79 9.76
CA ARG A 78 -4.97 8.96 10.99
C ARG A 78 -4.17 9.69 12.08
N TYR A 79 -2.94 9.27 12.36
CA TYR A 79 -2.11 9.94 13.38
C TYR A 79 -1.64 11.32 12.91
N THR A 80 -1.41 11.55 11.61
CA THR A 80 -1.18 12.89 11.07
C THR A 80 -2.37 13.81 11.34
N LEU A 81 -3.60 13.33 11.16
CA LEU A 81 -4.80 14.11 11.47
C LEU A 81 -4.95 14.36 12.98
N TYR A 82 -4.90 13.31 13.80
CA TYR A 82 -5.21 13.41 15.22
C TYR A 82 -4.09 14.04 16.06
N ASP A 83 -2.84 13.73 15.76
CA ASP A 83 -1.70 14.18 16.57
C ASP A 83 -1.01 15.37 15.90
N GLY A 84 -0.85 15.32 14.57
CA GLY A 84 -0.24 16.40 13.80
C GLY A 84 -1.14 17.63 13.67
N LEU A 85 -2.37 17.42 13.16
CA LEU A 85 -3.35 18.50 12.95
C LEU A 85 -4.32 18.69 14.12
N GLN A 86 -4.20 17.86 15.17
CA GLN A 86 -4.96 17.97 16.42
C GLN A 86 -6.49 18.00 16.25
N VAL A 87 -7.03 17.40 15.18
CA VAL A 87 -8.47 17.47 14.86
C VAL A 87 -9.37 16.65 15.80
N LYS A 88 -8.79 15.98 16.81
CA LYS A 88 -9.52 15.10 17.74
C LYS A 88 -10.66 15.82 18.47
N HIS A 89 -10.47 17.09 18.81
CA HIS A 89 -11.47 17.91 19.51
C HIS A 89 -12.75 18.15 18.70
N LEU A 90 -12.70 18.02 17.36
CA LEU A 90 -13.88 18.13 16.50
C LEU A 90 -14.83 16.94 16.62
N ASN A 91 -14.40 15.87 17.29
CA ASN A 91 -15.15 14.63 17.43
C ASN A 91 -15.83 14.50 18.82
N GLU A 92 -15.82 15.56 19.64
CA GLU A 92 -16.39 15.60 21.00
C GLU A 92 -17.81 16.21 21.06
N VAL A 93 -18.62 16.08 19.99
CA VAL A 93 -20.03 16.52 19.96
C VAL A 93 -20.97 15.40 20.36
#